data_AF-A0A2H0LYL9-F1
#
_entry.id   AF-A0A2H0LYL9-F1
#
_cell.length_a   1.000
_cell.length_b   1.000
_cell.length_c   1.000
_cell.angle_alpha   90.00
_cell.angle_beta   90.00
_cell.angle_gamma   90.00
#
_symmetry.space_group_name_H-M   'P 1'
#
loop_
_entity.id
_entity.type
_entity.pdbx_description
1 polymer ?
#
loop_
_entity_poly.entity_id
_entity_poly.type
_entity_poly.pdbx_seq_one_letter_code
_entity_poly.pdbx_strand_id
1 'polypeptide(L)'
;MTRFSGKIIIFCLISLVAVISYSISQEILNSGEDCIKCHDPALGPQRNFVHPLIREHKCRACHIDYDAEEHIEGDKPQIDVCAGCHPEENLGRSHPIGSGITDPNTNDTMTCVSTCHRMHGTDFKQLVPFKNNMELCLSCHEDF
;
A
#
# COMPACT_ATOMS: atom_id res chain seq x y z
N MET A 1 21.35 13.17 -45.68
CA MET A 1 20.95 11.75 -45.66
C MET A 1 21.77 11.02 -44.61
N THR A 2 21.28 10.95 -43.37
CA THR A 2 21.98 10.32 -42.24
C THR A 2 21.81 8.80 -42.33
N ARG A 3 22.88 8.08 -42.73
CA ARG A 3 22.93 6.61 -42.67
C ARG A 3 23.09 6.18 -41.22
N PHE A 4 21.99 5.83 -40.55
CA PHE A 4 22.06 5.14 -39.27
C PHE A 4 22.69 3.76 -39.48
N SER A 5 23.79 3.47 -38.77
CA SER A 5 24.50 2.19 -38.84
C SER A 5 23.60 1.09 -38.25
N GLY A 6 23.41 -0.03 -38.96
CA GLY A 6 22.58 -1.15 -38.51
C GLY A 6 22.96 -1.71 -37.13
N LYS A 7 24.20 -1.49 -36.68
CA LYS A 7 24.66 -1.83 -35.32
C LYS A 7 23.96 -1.02 -34.22
N ILE A 8 23.63 0.25 -34.50
CA ILE A 8 22.91 1.13 -33.56
C ILE A 8 21.47 0.63 -33.39
N ILE A 9 20.82 0.23 -34.49
CA ILE A 9 19.46 -0.31 -34.46
C ILE A 9 19.40 -1.61 -33.65
N ILE A 10 20.35 -2.53 -33.87
CA ILE A 10 20.43 -3.79 -33.12
C ILE A 10 20.66 -3.54 -31.62
N PHE A 11 21.55 -2.61 -31.28
CA PHE A 11 21.81 -2.26 -29.88
C PHE A 11 20.56 -1.66 -29.19
N CYS A 12 19.84 -0.76 -29.87
CA CYS A 12 18.59 -0.20 -29.37
C CYS A 12 17.51 -1.28 -29.15
N LEU A 13 17.40 -2.25 -30.06
CA LEU A 13 16.45 -3.36 -29.92
C LEU A 13 16.77 -4.25 -28.72
N ILE A 14 18.04 -4.60 -28.51
CA ILE A 14 18.47 -5.41 -27.37
C ILE A 14 18.20 -4.67 -26.05
N SER A 15 18.52 -3.39 -25.99
CA SER A 15 18.25 -2.57 -24.80
C SER A 15 16.75 -2.45 -24.52
N LEU A 16 15.91 -2.29 -25.54
CA LEU A 16 14.46 -2.24 -25.38
C LEU A 16 13.90 -3.55 -24.85
N VAL A 17 14.35 -4.69 -25.40
CA VAL A 17 13.94 -6.02 -24.91
C VAL A 17 14.34 -6.21 -23.45
N ALA A 18 15.56 -5.83 -23.06
CA ALA A 18 16.01 -5.93 -21.68
C ALA A 18 15.16 -5.10 -20.71
N VAL A 19 14.79 -3.87 -21.10
CA VAL A 19 13.90 -3.01 -20.30
C VAL A 19 12.52 -3.65 -20.16
N ILE A 20 11.93 -4.16 -21.24
CA ILE A 20 10.62 -4.81 -21.22
C ILE A 20 10.66 -6.05 -20.33
N SER A 21 11.68 -6.90 -20.46
CA SER A 21 11.83 -8.10 -19.63
C SER A 21 11.96 -7.77 -18.14
N TYR A 22 12.68 -6.70 -17.81
CA TYR A 22 12.80 -6.22 -16.44
C TYR A 22 11.47 -5.66 -15.91
N SER A 23 10.74 -4.88 -16.71
CA SER A 23 9.43 -4.38 -16.31
C SER A 23 8.42 -5.51 -16.06
N ILE A 24 8.40 -6.52 -16.93
CA ILE A 24 7.53 -7.70 -16.76
C ILE A 24 7.92 -8.48 -15.50
N SER A 25 9.22 -8.65 -15.21
CA SER A 25 9.63 -9.36 -14.00
C SER A 25 9.24 -8.62 -12.73
N GLN A 26 9.33 -7.29 -12.71
CA GLN A 26 8.84 -6.48 -11.60
C GLN A 26 7.32 -6.56 -11.42
N GLU A 27 6.56 -6.62 -12.50
CA GLU A 27 5.10 -6.76 -12.44
C GLU A 27 4.68 -8.12 -11.86
N ILE A 28 5.36 -9.20 -12.27
CA ILE A 28 5.15 -10.55 -11.73
C ILE A 28 5.52 -10.62 -10.24
N LEU A 29 6.66 -10.03 -9.85
CA LEU A 29 7.10 -10.05 -8.45
C LEU A 29 6.17 -9.25 -7.52
N ASN A 30 5.51 -8.22 -8.02
CA ASN A 30 4.55 -7.43 -7.25
C ASN A 30 3.13 -7.99 -7.30
N SER A 31 2.89 -9.02 -8.11
CA SER A 31 1.59 -9.68 -8.22
C SER A 31 1.26 -10.47 -6.95
N GLY A 32 0.03 -10.30 -6.48
CA GLY A 32 -0.60 -10.99 -5.37
C GLY A 32 -1.75 -11.89 -5.81
N GLU A 33 -1.81 -12.26 -7.10
CA GLU A 33 -2.79 -13.22 -7.64
C GLU A 33 -2.76 -14.58 -6.91
N ASP A 34 -1.60 -14.98 -6.37
CA ASP A 34 -1.50 -16.19 -5.55
C ASP A 34 -2.00 -15.96 -4.12
N CYS A 35 -1.88 -14.74 -3.59
CA CYS A 35 -2.34 -14.37 -2.25
C CYS A 35 -3.87 -14.47 -2.17
N ILE A 36 -4.57 -13.93 -3.18
CA ILE A 36 -6.05 -13.87 -3.18
C ILE A 36 -6.71 -15.24 -3.35
N LYS A 37 -5.97 -16.29 -3.77
CA LYS A 37 -6.49 -17.67 -3.81
C LYS A 37 -6.96 -18.16 -2.43
N CYS A 38 -6.35 -17.65 -1.36
CA CYS A 38 -6.70 -17.96 0.03
C CYS A 38 -7.19 -16.73 0.78
N HIS A 39 -6.63 -15.54 0.51
CA HIS A 39 -6.95 -14.27 1.17
C HIS A 39 -8.04 -13.46 0.47
N ASP A 40 -8.87 -14.06 -0.38
CA ASP A 40 -10.10 -13.43 -0.91
C ASP A 40 -10.94 -12.73 0.20
N PRO A 41 -11.05 -13.27 1.44
CA PRO A 41 -11.72 -12.59 2.55
C PRO A 41 -10.99 -11.36 3.10
N ALA A 42 -9.68 -11.19 2.85
CA ALA A 42 -8.91 -10.02 3.31
C ALA A 42 -9.34 -8.72 2.60
N LEU A 43 -10.08 -8.85 1.49
CA LEU A 43 -10.81 -7.77 0.83
C LEU A 43 -12.09 -7.36 1.58
N GLY A 44 -12.55 -8.20 2.51
CA GLY A 44 -13.83 -8.06 3.20
C GLY A 44 -15.04 -8.11 2.24
N PRO A 45 -16.27 -7.84 2.73
CA PRO A 45 -17.35 -7.49 1.82
C PRO A 45 -16.91 -6.32 0.95
N GLN A 46 -17.28 -6.31 -0.34
CA GLN A 46 -16.93 -5.22 -1.24
C GLN A 46 -17.23 -3.88 -0.59
N ARG A 47 -16.18 -3.15 -0.24
CA ARG A 47 -16.26 -1.83 0.38
C ARG A 47 -16.43 -0.78 -0.71
N ASN A 48 -17.15 0.29 -0.42
CA ASN A 48 -17.36 1.36 -1.40
C ASN A 48 -16.06 2.05 -1.84
N PHE A 49 -15.07 2.09 -0.95
CA PHE A 49 -13.76 2.68 -1.22
C PHE A 49 -12.67 1.67 -0.89
N VAL A 50 -11.93 1.26 -1.92
CA VAL A 50 -10.85 0.26 -1.82
C VAL A 50 -9.57 0.88 -2.36
N HIS A 51 -8.46 0.66 -1.66
CA HIS A 51 -7.17 1.17 -2.10
C HIS A 51 -6.81 0.57 -3.48
N PRO A 52 -6.32 1.36 -4.46
CA PRO A 52 -6.12 0.87 -5.82
C PRO A 52 -5.25 -0.38 -5.93
N LEU A 53 -4.18 -0.45 -5.13
CA LEU A 53 -3.28 -1.61 -5.11
C LEU A 53 -3.98 -2.91 -4.72
N ILE A 54 -5.07 -2.83 -3.94
CA ILE A 54 -5.85 -3.99 -3.54
C ILE A 54 -6.73 -4.47 -4.70
N ARG A 55 -7.36 -3.54 -5.44
CA ARG A 55 -8.13 -3.85 -6.65
C ARG A 55 -7.28 -4.43 -7.77
N GLU A 56 -5.99 -4.09 -7.78
CA GLU A 56 -5.01 -4.56 -8.75
C GLU A 56 -4.22 -5.78 -8.25
N HIS A 57 -4.60 -6.36 -7.10
CA HIS A 57 -3.92 -7.49 -6.46
C HIS A 57 -2.41 -7.28 -6.26
N LYS A 58 -1.95 -6.06 -5.98
CA LYS A 58 -0.53 -5.73 -5.74
C LYS A 58 -0.16 -5.83 -4.26
N CYS A 59 -0.43 -6.98 -3.62
CA CYS A 59 -0.30 -7.16 -2.17
C CYS A 59 1.14 -6.94 -1.65
N ARG A 60 2.13 -7.37 -2.44
CA ARG A 60 3.58 -7.28 -2.11
C ARG A 60 4.13 -5.85 -2.14
N ALA A 61 3.34 -4.88 -2.61
CA ALA A 61 3.68 -3.48 -2.48
C ALA A 61 3.79 -3.07 -1.01
N CYS A 62 2.94 -3.64 -0.14
CA CYS A 62 2.91 -3.33 1.29
C CYS A 62 3.42 -4.48 2.18
N HIS A 63 3.13 -5.74 1.82
CA HIS A 63 3.57 -6.91 2.58
C HIS A 63 4.91 -7.44 2.09
N ILE A 64 5.73 -8.00 2.98
CA ILE A 64 7.09 -8.46 2.65
C ILE A 64 7.10 -9.94 2.31
N ASP A 65 6.63 -10.77 3.24
CA ASP A 65 6.71 -12.22 3.14
C ASP A 65 5.58 -12.88 3.92
N TYR A 66 5.15 -14.02 3.40
CA TYR A 66 4.23 -14.93 4.07
C TYR A 66 5.04 -16.14 4.53
N ASP A 67 5.14 -16.34 5.84
CA ASP A 67 5.65 -17.60 6.39
C ASP A 67 4.54 -18.66 6.26
N ALA A 68 4.75 -19.66 5.42
CA ALA A 68 3.75 -20.69 5.17
C ALA A 68 3.62 -21.73 6.30
N GLU A 69 4.64 -21.86 7.15
CA GLU A 69 4.62 -22.77 8.28
C GLU A 69 3.91 -22.11 9.47
N GLU A 70 4.22 -20.85 9.75
CA GLU A 70 3.64 -20.09 10.85
C GLU A 70 2.34 -19.36 10.49
N HIS A 71 2.02 -19.25 9.19
CA HIS A 71 0.90 -18.45 8.66
C HIS A 71 0.96 -16.97 9.09
N ILE A 72 2.18 -16.45 9.25
CA ILE A 72 2.42 -15.06 9.67
C ILE A 72 2.85 -14.25 8.45
N GLU A 73 2.20 -13.12 8.24
CA GLU A 73 2.61 -12.13 7.25
C GLU A 73 3.50 -11.08 7.91
N GLY A 74 4.69 -10.88 7.36
CA GLY A 74 5.58 -9.80 7.77
C GLY A 74 5.11 -8.47 7.19
N ASP A 75 4.82 -7.50 8.06
CA ASP A 75 4.50 -6.14 7.66
C ASP A 75 5.76 -5.29 7.48
N LYS A 76 5.80 -4.52 6.39
CA LYS A 76 6.78 -3.43 6.26
C LYS A 76 6.49 -2.35 7.32
N PRO A 77 7.50 -1.55 7.72
CA PRO A 77 7.29 -0.44 8.64
C PRO A 77 6.15 0.47 8.15
N GLN A 78 5.06 0.56 8.90
CA GLN A 78 3.79 1.09 8.38
C GLN A 78 3.91 2.51 7.81
N ILE A 79 4.67 3.39 8.46
CA ILE A 79 4.81 4.79 8.01
C ILE A 79 5.63 4.86 6.72
N ASP A 80 6.76 4.15 6.64
CA ASP A 80 7.66 4.18 5.48
C ASP A 80 7.00 3.62 4.23
N VAL A 81 6.16 2.59 4.38
CA VAL A 81 5.34 2.04 3.28
C VAL A 81 4.42 3.08 2.71
N CYS A 82 3.69 3.78 3.59
CA CYS A 82 2.78 4.85 3.16
C CYS A 82 3.58 5.97 2.50
N ALA A 83 4.68 6.41 3.10
CA ALA A 83 5.53 7.50 2.62
C ALA A 83 6.16 7.19 1.25
N GLY A 84 6.38 5.92 0.91
CA GLY A 84 6.88 5.52 -0.40
C GLY A 84 6.01 5.95 -1.58
N CYS A 85 4.70 6.15 -1.36
CA CYS A 85 3.76 6.65 -2.39
C CYS A 85 3.05 7.95 -1.99
N HIS A 86 2.88 8.20 -0.69
CA HIS A 86 2.21 9.37 -0.12
C HIS A 86 3.23 10.25 0.61
N PRO A 87 3.94 11.13 -0.12
CA PRO A 87 5.04 11.87 0.46
C PRO A 87 4.54 12.89 1.49
N GLU A 88 5.38 13.17 2.48
CA GLU A 88 4.99 13.85 3.72
C GLU A 88 4.36 15.23 3.49
N GLU A 89 4.85 15.96 2.49
CA GLU A 89 4.33 17.27 2.08
C GLU A 89 2.84 17.25 1.68
N ASN A 90 2.30 16.08 1.32
CA ASN A 90 0.94 15.92 0.81
C ASN A 90 0.03 15.11 1.76
N LEU A 91 0.51 14.70 2.93
CA LEU A 91 -0.26 13.83 3.83
C LEU A 91 -1.40 14.54 4.57
N GLY A 92 -1.38 15.87 4.70
CA GLY A 92 -2.47 16.63 5.32
C GLY A 92 -2.91 16.08 6.69
N ARG A 93 -1.96 15.84 7.60
CA ARG A 93 -2.21 15.16 8.89
C ARG A 93 -2.77 16.12 9.93
N SER A 94 -3.80 15.67 10.66
CA SER A 94 -4.35 16.39 11.81
C SER A 94 -3.53 16.18 13.10
N HIS A 95 -2.69 15.13 13.15
CA HIS A 95 -1.91 14.73 14.32
C HIS A 95 -0.49 14.31 13.94
N PRO A 96 0.48 14.40 14.87
CA PRO A 96 1.78 13.77 14.70
C PRO A 96 1.64 12.24 14.68
N ILE A 97 2.54 11.57 13.96
CA ILE A 97 2.64 10.10 13.88
C ILE A 97 4.11 9.69 13.99
N GLY A 98 4.38 8.43 14.32
CA GLY A 98 5.73 7.86 14.38
C GLY A 98 6.32 7.82 15.78
N SER A 99 7.63 7.58 15.84
CA SER A 99 8.34 7.24 17.08
C SER A 99 8.10 8.27 18.19
N GLY A 100 7.75 7.79 19.38
CA GLY A 100 7.47 8.62 20.55
C GLY A 100 6.05 9.20 20.59
N ILE A 101 5.21 8.94 19.59
CA ILE A 101 3.79 9.29 19.61
C ILE A 101 2.98 8.03 19.89
N THR A 102 2.24 8.03 21.00
CA THR A 102 1.37 6.91 21.37
C THR A 102 -0.04 7.11 20.82
N ASP A 103 -0.57 6.05 20.21
CA ASP A 103 -1.99 5.92 19.90
C ASP A 103 -2.75 5.49 21.17
N PRO A 104 -3.67 6.32 21.70
CA PRO A 104 -4.37 6.02 22.94
C PRO A 104 -5.31 4.80 22.82
N ASN A 105 -5.75 4.45 21.62
CA ASN A 105 -6.67 3.33 21.40
C ASN A 105 -5.95 1.97 21.34
N THR A 106 -4.69 1.95 20.90
CA THR A 106 -3.89 0.72 20.77
C THR A 106 -2.77 0.62 21.79
N ASN A 107 -2.41 1.71 22.45
CA ASN A 107 -1.25 1.85 23.34
C ASN A 107 0.08 1.49 22.65
N ASP A 108 0.14 1.63 21.33
CA ASP A 108 1.32 1.45 20.49
C ASP A 108 1.66 2.77 19.77
N THR A 109 2.64 2.76 18.88
CA THR A 109 3.03 3.90 18.06
C THR A 109 1.87 4.33 17.16
N MET A 110 1.55 5.62 17.18
CA MET A 110 0.59 6.21 16.26
C MET A 110 1.12 6.13 14.83
N THR A 111 0.37 5.46 13.95
CA THR A 111 0.69 5.35 12.52
C THR A 111 -0.48 5.85 11.67
N CYS A 112 -0.34 5.77 10.34
CA CYS A 112 -1.44 6.08 9.43
C CYS A 112 -2.65 5.14 9.63
N VAL A 113 -2.39 3.86 9.96
CA VAL A 113 -3.41 2.79 9.94
C VAL A 113 -3.75 2.22 11.31
N SER A 114 -3.08 2.68 12.38
CA SER A 114 -3.35 2.23 13.75
C SER A 114 -4.81 2.47 14.13
N THR A 115 -5.30 3.70 13.93
CA THR A 115 -6.68 4.10 14.25
C THR A 115 -7.39 4.79 13.08
N CYS A 116 -6.70 5.64 12.33
CA CYS A 116 -7.34 6.59 11.40
C CYS A 116 -7.73 6.00 10.05
N HIS A 117 -6.87 5.18 9.43
CA HIS A 117 -7.12 4.62 8.10
C HIS A 117 -7.21 3.09 8.11
N ARG A 118 -8.02 2.52 7.23
CA ARG A 118 -8.03 1.10 6.91
C ARG A 118 -7.55 0.92 5.47
N MET A 119 -6.26 0.61 5.34
CA MET A 119 -5.53 0.60 4.07
C MET A 119 -6.06 -0.36 3.00
N HIS A 120 -6.84 -1.38 3.38
CA HIS A 120 -7.46 -2.26 2.39
C HIS A 120 -8.71 -1.64 1.76
N GLY A 121 -9.65 -1.20 2.60
CA GLY A 121 -10.90 -0.61 2.14
C GLY A 121 -11.86 -0.27 3.28
N THR A 122 -12.75 0.69 3.03
CA THR A 122 -13.85 1.07 3.93
C THR A 122 -15.07 1.51 3.12
N ASP A 123 -16.22 1.62 3.78
CA ASP A 123 -17.42 2.18 3.14
C ASP A 123 -17.39 3.71 3.05
N PHE A 124 -16.31 4.34 3.53
CA PHE A 124 -16.20 5.79 3.69
C PHE A 124 -15.00 6.36 2.92
N LYS A 125 -15.11 7.63 2.54
CA LYS A 125 -14.06 8.32 1.77
C LYS A 125 -12.75 8.35 2.55
N GLN A 126 -11.63 8.48 1.83
CA GLN A 126 -10.29 8.56 2.43
C GLN A 126 -9.93 7.34 3.30
N LEU A 127 -10.64 6.22 3.14
CA LEU A 127 -10.36 4.96 3.85
C LEU A 127 -10.46 5.08 5.37
N VAL A 128 -11.31 5.97 5.90
CA VAL A 128 -11.52 6.09 7.35
C VAL A 128 -12.57 5.06 7.83
N PRO A 129 -12.48 4.56 9.07
CA PRO A 129 -13.38 3.52 9.56
C PRO A 129 -14.79 4.01 9.94
N PHE A 130 -15.02 5.33 9.96
CA PHE A 130 -16.27 5.93 10.44
C PHE A 130 -16.97 6.76 9.36
N LYS A 131 -18.31 6.81 9.40
CA LYS A 131 -19.12 7.48 8.38
C LYS A 131 -18.96 8.99 8.41
N ASN A 132 -18.85 9.53 9.62
CA ASN A 132 -18.61 10.94 9.83
C ASN A 132 -17.24 11.13 10.49
N ASN A 133 -16.57 12.24 10.16
CA ASN A 133 -15.24 12.51 10.71
C ASN A 133 -15.28 12.75 12.22
N MET A 134 -16.42 13.17 12.77
CA MET A 134 -16.56 13.44 14.21
C MET A 134 -16.46 12.16 15.04
N GLU A 135 -17.04 11.05 14.59
CA GLU A 135 -16.92 9.72 15.21
C GLU A 135 -15.45 9.29 15.32
N LEU A 136 -14.63 9.60 14.30
CA LEU A 136 -13.19 9.35 14.38
C LEU A 136 -12.53 10.20 15.47
N CYS A 137 -12.88 11.49 15.57
CA CYS A 137 -12.36 12.36 16.63
C CYS A 137 -12.77 11.85 18.03
N LEU A 138 -14.04 11.50 18.18
CA LEU A 138 -14.62 11.01 19.43
C LEU A 138 -14.10 9.61 19.80
N SER A 139 -13.48 8.87 18.88
CA SER A 139 -12.83 7.60 19.20
C SER A 139 -11.65 7.72 20.18
N CYS A 140 -11.13 8.93 20.38
CA CYS A 140 -10.10 9.23 21.40
C CYS A 140 -10.52 10.38 22.33
N HIS A 141 -11.39 11.28 21.86
CA HIS A 141 -11.85 12.46 22.59
C HIS A 141 -13.26 12.25 23.14
N GLU A 142 -13.48 11.18 23.90
CA GLU A 142 -14.82 10.76 24.37
C GLU A 142 -15.48 11.77 25.33
N ASP A 143 -14.69 12.62 26.00
CA ASP A 143 -15.13 13.56 27.03
C ASP A 143 -15.51 14.97 26.51
N PHE A 144 -15.64 15.17 25.20
CA PHE A 144 -15.89 16.47 24.56
C PHE A 144 -17.18 16.49 23.73
#